data_AF-E3CQY9-F1
#
_entry.id   AF-E3CQY9-F1
#
_cell.length_a   1.000
_cell.length_b   1.000
_cell.length_c   1.000
_cell.angle_alpha   90.00
_cell.angle_beta   90.00
_cell.angle_gamma   90.00
#
_symmetry.space_group_name_H-M   'P 1'
#
loop_
_entity.id
_entity.type
_entity.pdbx_description
1 polymer ?
#
loop_
_entity_poly.entity_id
_entity_poly.type
_entity_poly.pdbx_seq_one_letter_code
_entity_poly.pdbx_strand_id
1 'polypeptide(L)' 'MTTFLGNPVTFTGHQVRDTAYDSSLTTLNFEKKSLADFAGKKKYLS' A
#
# COMPACT_ATOMS: atom_id res chain seq x y z
N MET A 1 -9.73 -1.39 -18.53
CA MET A 1 -9.78 -2.85 -18.33
C MET A 1 -8.42 -3.27 -17.79
N THR A 2 -8.37 -3.84 -16.58
CA THR A 2 -7.11 -4.31 -15.99
C THR A 2 -6.92 -5.79 -16.32
N THR A 3 -5.69 -6.17 -16.68
CA THR A 3 -5.34 -7.56 -16.96
C THR A 3 -4.11 -7.98 -16.16
N PHE A 4 -4.08 -9.25 -15.72
CA PHE A 4 -2.89 -9.89 -15.17
C PHE A 4 -2.54 -11.10 -16.05
N LEU A 5 -1.34 -11.09 -16.64
CA LEU A 5 -0.89 -12.09 -17.62
C LEU A 5 -1.92 -12.33 -18.76
N GLY A 6 -2.54 -11.26 -19.25
CA GLY A 6 -3.54 -11.31 -20.32
C GLY A 6 -4.96 -11.66 -19.88
N ASN A 7 -5.16 -12.08 -18.62
CA ASN A 7 -6.49 -12.40 -18.08
C ASN A 7 -7.14 -11.16 -17.46
N PRO A 8 -8.43 -10.89 -17.70
CA PRO A 8 -9.14 -9.80 -17.04
C PRO A 8 -9.16 -10.00 -15.52
N VAL A 9 -8.83 -8.95 -14.77
CA VAL A 9 -8.88 -8.96 -13.31
C VAL A 9 -9.61 -7.75 -12.77
N THR A 10 -10.21 -7.92 -11.59
CA THR A 10 -10.89 -6.88 -10.84
C THR A 10 -10.10 -6.58 -9.58
N PHE A 11 -9.70 -5.33 -9.39
CA PHE A 11 -9.13 -4.89 -8.13
C PHE A 11 -10.24 -4.76 -7.07
N THR A 12 -9.96 -5.23 -5.87
CA THR A 12 -10.81 -5.03 -4.69
C THR A 12 -10.16 -4.04 -3.74
N GLY A 13 -10.97 -3.38 -2.91
CA GLY A 13 -10.50 -2.39 -1.93
C GLY A 13 -10.71 -0.95 -2.36
N HIS A 14 -10.10 -0.02 -1.63
CA HIS A 14 -10.27 1.41 -1.86
C HIS A 14 -9.50 1.88 -3.09
N GLN A 15 -10.17 2.70 -3.90
CA GLN A 15 -9.54 3.41 -5.02
C GLN A 15 -8.56 4.48 -4.50
N VAL A 16 -7.67 4.93 -5.39
CA VAL A 16 -6.65 5.96 -5.14
C VAL A 16 -7.23 7.19 -4.43
N ARG A 17 -6.50 7.71 -3.44
CA ARG A 17 -6.83 8.91 -2.67
C ARG A 17 -5.61 9.80 -2.48
N ASP A 18 -5.87 11.07 -2.20
CA ASP A 18 -4.82 12.08 -1.95
C ASP A 18 -4.08 11.84 -0.62
N THR A 19 -4.77 11.25 0.36
CA THR A 19 -4.18 10.88 1.67
C THR A 19 -4.17 9.36 1.81
N ALA A 20 -3.00 8.82 2.17
CA ALA A 20 -2.84 7.40 2.43
C ALA A 20 -3.61 6.97 3.69
N TYR A 21 -4.24 5.80 3.64
CA TYR A 21 -4.79 5.16 4.83
C TYR A 21 -3.68 4.71 5.76
N ASP A 22 -3.95 4.73 7.07
CA ASP A 22 -3.05 4.06 8.00
C ASP A 22 -3.11 2.54 7.77
N SER A 23 -1.94 1.91 7.84
CA SER A 23 -1.76 0.50 7.52
C SER A 23 -0.67 -0.07 8.40
N SER A 24 -0.88 -1.28 8.94
CA SER A 24 0.16 -1.99 9.68
C SER A 24 0.96 -2.91 8.77
N LEU A 25 2.28 -2.77 8.79
CA LEU A 25 3.24 -3.58 8.04
C LEU A 25 4.10 -4.37 9.03
N THR A 26 4.38 -5.62 8.71
CA THR A 26 5.39 -6.42 9.41
C THR A 26 6.69 -6.36 8.62
N THR A 27 7.75 -5.87 9.25
CA THR A 27 9.07 -5.79 8.61
C THR A 27 9.76 -7.15 8.57
N LEU A 28 10.85 -7.27 7.82
CA LEU A 28 11.67 -8.49 7.78
C LEU A 28 12.23 -8.89 9.15
N ASN A 29 12.38 -7.92 10.05
CA ASN A 29 12.81 -8.14 11.43
C ASN A 29 11.64 -8.43 12.37
N PHE A 30 10.45 -8.73 11.83
CA PHE A 30 9.20 -8.98 12.56
C PHE A 30 8.69 -7.80 13.41
N GLU A 31 9.25 -6.60 13.23
CA GLU A 31 8.69 -5.40 13.85
C GLU A 31 7.42 -4.97 13.15
N LYS A 32 6.43 -4.52 13.94
CA LYS A 32 5.23 -3.85 13.43
C LYS A 32 5.53 -2.37 13.19
N LYS A 33 5.22 -1.88 11.98
CA LYS A 33 5.27 -0.46 11.60
C LYS A 33 3.89 -0.01 11.10
N SER A 34 3.66 1.28 11.17
CA SER A 34 2.45 2.01 10.74
C SER A 34 2.82 3.16 9.82
N LEU A 35 1.84 3.86 9.24
CA LEU A 35 2.12 5.07 8.46
C LEU A 35 2.79 6.16 9.32
N ALA A 36 2.42 6.24 10.60
CA ALA A 36 2.95 7.23 11.54
C ALA A 36 4.47 7.10 11.74
N ASP A 37 5.02 5.88 11.69
CA ASP A 37 6.47 5.64 11.79
C ASP A 37 7.28 6.28 10.64
N PHE A 38 6.60 6.72 9.58
CA PHE A 38 7.20 7.35 8.41
C PHE A 38 6.83 8.84 8.23
N ALA A 39 6.18 9.46 9.23
CA ALA A 39 5.75 10.85 9.18
C ALA A 39 6.88 11.83 8.81
N GLY A 40 6.51 12.89 8.08
CA GLY A 40 7.43 13.96 7.68
C GLY A 40 8.43 13.59 6.57
N LYS A 41 8.32 12.40 5.98
CA LYS A 41 9.22 11.93 4.91
C LYS A 41 8.40 11.63 3.65
N LYS A 42 8.85 12.11 2.48
CA LYS A 42 8.31 11.66 1.19
C LYS A 42 8.62 10.18 1.01
N LYS A 43 7.61 9.36 0.71
CA LYS A 43 7.72 7.93 0.51
C LYS A 43 7.23 7.52 -0.87
N TYR A 44 7.82 6.45 -1.38
CA TYR A 44 7.39 5.76 -2.59
C TYR A 44 7.22 4.29 -2.22
N LEU A 45 6.07 3.72 -2.55
CA LEU A 45 5.75 2.32 -2.34
C LEU A 45 5.67 1.69 -3.74
N SER A 46 6.55 0.70 -4.01
CA SER A 46 6.62 -0.02 -5.28
C SER A 46 6.24 -1.48 -5.10
#